data_AF-A0A2V8HC83-F1
#
_entry.id   AF-A0A2V8HC83-F1
#
_cell.length_a   1.000
_cell.length_b   1.000
_cell.length_c   1.000
_cell.angle_alpha   90.00
_cell.angle_beta   90.00
_cell.angle_gamma   90.00
#
_symmetry.space_group_name_H-M   'P 1'
#
loop_
_entity.id
_entity.type
_entity.pdbx_description
1 polymer ?
#
loop_
_entity_poly.entity_id
_entity_poly.type
_entity_poly.pdbx_seq_one_letter_code
_entity_poly.pdbx_strand_id
1 'polypeptide(L)'
;MVAIRKRRLLFVLIFLLAGTTTLLAWSPSAGSNAALAAIHAYRRYGSPLVTRAGIECRFQPTCSRYAEVAIGKYGLMKGTFLTAKRLLRCTPLTPKGTVDLP
;
A
#
# COMPACT_ATOMS: atom_id res chain seq x y z
N MET A 1 -33.23 -30.03 -20.66
CA MET A 1 -32.55 -29.00 -19.85
C MET A 1 -31.82 -29.62 -18.64
N VAL A 2 -30.75 -30.42 -18.84
CA VAL A 2 -30.01 -31.10 -17.72
C VAL A 2 -28.48 -30.87 -17.79
N ALA A 3 -27.94 -30.38 -18.91
CA ALA A 3 -26.49 -30.24 -19.12
C ALA A 3 -25.85 -28.96 -18.51
N ILE A 4 -26.65 -27.95 -18.14
CA ILE A 4 -26.14 -26.67 -17.61
C ILE A 4 -25.70 -26.77 -16.13
N ARG A 5 -26.25 -27.74 -15.38
CA ARG A 5 -25.98 -27.92 -13.94
C ARG A 5 -24.61 -28.54 -13.63
N LYS A 6 -24.04 -29.33 -14.56
CA LYS A 6 -22.71 -29.94 -14.41
C LYS A 6 -21.55 -28.94 -14.54
N ARG A 7 -21.69 -27.89 -15.37
CA ARG A 7 -20.66 -26.84 -15.52
C ARG A 7 -20.50 -26.00 -14.25
N ARG A 8 -21.60 -25.68 -13.54
CA ARG A 8 -21.52 -24.94 -12.27
C ARG A 8 -20.84 -25.74 -11.16
N LEU A 9 -21.11 -27.05 -11.08
CA LEU A 9 -20.45 -27.91 -10.09
C LEU A 9 -18.94 -28.05 -10.35
N LEU A 10 -18.54 -28.12 -11.62
CA LEU A 10 -17.14 -28.19 -12.01
C LEU A 10 -16.36 -26.92 -11.61
N PHE A 11 -16.96 -25.75 -11.79
CA PHE A 11 -16.36 -24.47 -11.38
C PHE A 11 -16.21 -24.34 -9.85
N VAL A 12 -17.17 -24.85 -9.08
CA VAL A 12 -17.11 -24.87 -7.60
C VAL A 12 -16.01 -25.81 -7.09
N LEU A 13 -15.85 -26.99 -7.71
CA LEU A 13 -14.78 -27.94 -7.38
C LEU A 13 -13.38 -27.43 -7.73
N ILE A 14 -13.22 -26.72 -8.85
CA ILE A 14 -11.96 -26.08 -9.23
C ILE A 14 -11.58 -24.97 -8.24
N PHE A 15 -12.55 -24.19 -7.74
CA PHE A 15 -12.31 -23.16 -6.71
C PHE A 15 -11.91 -23.77 -5.36
N LEU A 16 -12.48 -24.92 -4.98
CA LEU A 16 -12.15 -25.60 -3.73
C LEU A 16 -10.75 -26.25 -3.76
N LEU A 17 -10.32 -26.80 -4.91
CA LEU A 17 -9.00 -27.40 -5.09
C LEU A 17 -7.88 -26.37 -5.32
N ALA A 18 -8.19 -25.24 -6.00
CA ALA A 18 -7.24 -24.13 -6.16
C ALA A 18 -7.10 -23.28 -4.89
N GLY A 19 -8.10 -23.30 -3.99
CA GLY A 19 -8.03 -22.63 -2.70
C GLY A 19 -6.95 -23.21 -1.81
N THR A 20 -6.81 -24.54 -1.71
CA THR A 20 -5.91 -25.15 -0.71
C THR A 20 -4.41 -25.01 -1.03
N THR A 21 -4.02 -24.77 -2.29
CA THR A 21 -2.61 -24.54 -2.67
C THR A 21 -2.22 -23.07 -2.77
N THR A 22 -3.19 -22.14 -2.77
CA THR A 22 -2.93 -20.69 -2.74
C THR A 22 -3.06 -20.06 -1.35
N LEU A 23 -3.68 -20.76 -0.39
CA LEU A 23 -3.90 -20.28 0.97
C LEU A 23 -2.67 -20.30 1.90
N LEU A 24 -1.54 -20.90 1.50
CA LEU A 24 -0.31 -20.94 2.31
C LEU A 24 0.77 -19.93 1.90
N ALA A 25 0.60 -19.20 0.78
CA ALA A 25 1.59 -18.23 0.30
C ALA A 25 1.10 -16.77 0.32
N TRP A 26 -0.18 -16.52 0.58
CA TRP A 26 -0.72 -15.16 0.70
C TRP A 26 -0.63 -14.68 2.16
N SER A 27 0.61 -14.45 2.63
CA SER A 27 0.84 -13.75 3.88
C SER A 27 0.76 -12.24 3.63
N PRO A 28 -0.34 -11.53 4.00
CA PRO A 28 -0.48 -10.09 3.77
C PRO A 28 0.57 -9.25 4.53
N SER A 29 1.33 -9.86 5.43
CA SER A 29 2.39 -9.21 6.21
C SER A 29 3.74 -9.15 5.50
N ALA A 30 4.05 -10.07 4.57
CA ALA A 30 5.34 -10.08 3.87
C ALA A 30 5.51 -8.83 2.98
N GLY A 31 4.48 -8.47 2.21
CA GLY A 31 4.50 -7.27 1.38
C GLY A 31 4.54 -5.98 2.20
N SER A 32 3.87 -5.97 3.35
CA SER A 32 3.85 -4.80 4.25
C SER A 32 5.24 -4.54 4.85
N ASN A 33 5.95 -5.59 5.28
CA ASN A 33 7.33 -5.45 5.80
C ASN A 33 8.32 -4.99 4.73
N ALA A 34 8.22 -5.53 3.51
CA ALA A 34 9.06 -5.09 2.39
C ALA A 34 8.85 -3.60 2.06
N ALA A 35 7.60 -3.13 2.07
CA ALA A 35 7.29 -1.73 1.83
C ALA A 35 7.77 -0.81 2.96
N LEU A 36 7.64 -1.24 4.22
CA LEU A 36 8.21 -0.51 5.36
C LEU A 36 9.74 -0.39 5.25
N ALA A 37 10.41 -1.49 4.90
CA ALA A 37 11.85 -1.47 4.65
C ALA A 37 12.24 -0.51 3.50
N ALA A 38 11.45 -0.49 2.42
CA ALA A 38 11.65 0.45 1.32
C ALA A 38 11.47 1.91 1.75
N ILE A 39 10.46 2.21 2.59
CA ILE A 39 10.25 3.56 3.16
C ILE A 39 11.43 3.96 4.04
N HIS A 40 11.95 3.05 4.86
CA HIS A 40 13.13 3.31 5.69
C HIS A 40 14.39 3.55 4.86
N ALA A 41 14.62 2.75 3.82
CA ALA A 41 15.72 2.97 2.87
C ALA A 41 15.59 4.33 2.17
N TYR A 42 14.39 4.69 1.70
CA TYR A 42 14.12 6.01 1.13
C TYR A 42 14.39 7.14 2.12
N ARG A 43 13.99 7.00 3.40
CA ARG A 43 14.30 8.00 4.43
C ARG A 43 15.80 8.17 4.66
N ARG A 44 16.57 7.09 4.61
CA ARG A 44 18.01 7.12 4.88
C ARG A 44 18.82 7.67 3.71
N TYR A 45 18.47 7.28 2.48
CA TYR A 45 19.27 7.58 1.29
C TYR A 45 18.61 8.62 0.37
N GLY A 46 17.29 8.56 0.22
CA GLY A 46 16.52 9.42 -0.68
C GLY A 46 16.16 10.78 -0.08
N SER A 47 15.73 10.83 1.19
CA SER A 47 15.32 12.08 1.85
C SER A 47 16.39 13.19 1.77
N PRO A 48 17.69 12.92 2.02
CA PRO A 48 18.72 13.94 1.92
C PRO A 48 18.94 14.48 0.50
N LEU A 49 18.58 13.71 -0.53
CA LEU A 49 18.68 14.13 -1.93
C LEU A 49 17.45 14.96 -2.33
N VAL A 50 16.26 14.55 -1.89
CA VAL A 50 15.00 15.24 -2.18
C VAL A 50 14.94 16.61 -1.51
N THR A 51 15.42 16.72 -0.27
CA THR A 51 15.55 18.01 0.42
C THR A 51 16.59 18.90 -0.25
N ARG A 52 17.71 18.35 -0.75
CA ARG A 52 18.71 19.12 -1.53
C ARG A 52 18.17 19.59 -2.87
N ALA A 53 17.27 18.84 -3.49
CA ALA A 53 16.56 19.24 -4.71
C ALA A 53 15.45 20.29 -4.45
N GLY A 54 15.29 20.79 -3.22
CA GLY A 54 14.30 21.80 -2.86
C GLY A 54 12.87 21.27 -2.74
N ILE A 55 12.67 19.94 -2.78
CA ILE A 55 11.35 19.33 -2.64
C ILE A 55 11.12 19.05 -1.16
N GLU A 56 10.33 19.88 -0.51
CA GLU A 56 9.94 19.71 0.88
C GLU A 56 8.50 19.21 1.02
N CYS A 57 8.30 18.25 1.91
CA CYS A 57 6.97 17.81 2.26
C CYS A 57 6.20 18.94 2.94
N ARG A 58 4.98 19.19 2.47
CA ARG A 58 4.10 20.27 2.96
C ARG A 58 3.25 19.85 4.16
N PHE A 59 3.23 18.57 4.45
CA PHE A 59 2.31 17.92 5.37
C PHE A 59 3.01 17.52 6.68
N GLN A 60 2.27 17.53 7.79
CA GLN A 60 2.71 17.03 9.09
C GLN A 60 1.80 15.88 9.56
N PRO A 61 2.34 14.70 9.93
CA PRO A 61 3.71 14.27 9.69
C PRO A 61 4.03 14.17 8.17
N THR A 62 5.30 14.05 7.82
CA THR A 62 5.75 13.98 6.42
C THR A 62 5.12 12.79 5.67
N CYS A 63 5.00 12.88 4.34
CA CYS A 63 4.39 11.83 3.51
C CYS A 63 5.03 10.45 3.71
N SER A 64 6.35 10.37 3.92
CA SER A 64 7.04 9.10 4.21
C SER A 64 6.67 8.53 5.57
N ARG A 65 6.48 9.37 6.59
CA ARG A 65 6.01 8.92 7.91
C ARG A 65 4.52 8.55 7.88
N TYR A 66 3.71 9.28 7.13
CA TYR A 66 2.32 8.89 6.86
C TYR A 66 2.26 7.52 6.19
N ALA A 67 3.09 7.28 5.17
CA ALA A 67 3.14 6.00 4.47
C ALA A 67 3.46 4.83 5.41
N GLU A 68 4.42 5.03 6.30
CA GLU A 68 4.81 4.04 7.30
C GLU A 68 3.65 3.66 8.22
N VAL A 69 2.93 4.66 8.76
CA VAL A 69 1.79 4.42 9.64
C VAL A 69 0.59 3.85 8.87
N ALA A 70 0.31 4.36 7.67
CA ALA A 70 -0.81 3.92 6.84
C ALA A 70 -0.65 2.45 6.39
N ILE A 71 0.56 2.06 5.98
CA ILE A 71 0.86 0.66 5.60
C ILE A 71 0.85 -0.23 6.85
N GLY A 72 1.42 0.21 7.96
CA GLY A 72 1.40 -0.56 9.21
C GLY A 72 -0.01 -0.80 9.75
N LYS A 73 -0.92 0.17 9.61
CA LYS A 73 -2.29 0.13 10.15
C LYS A 73 -3.31 -0.50 9.21
N TYR A 74 -3.20 -0.25 7.91
CA TYR A 74 -4.21 -0.66 6.92
C TYR A 74 -3.73 -1.74 5.94
N GLY A 75 -2.49 -2.20 6.08
CA GLY A 75 -1.84 -3.14 5.16
C GLY A 75 -1.38 -2.48 3.87
N LEU A 76 -0.63 -3.23 3.06
CA LEU A 76 0.06 -2.72 1.88
C LEU A 76 -0.88 -2.01 0.88
N MET A 77 -1.98 -2.64 0.48
CA MET A 77 -2.86 -2.10 -0.58
C MET A 77 -3.54 -0.80 -0.16
N LYS A 78 -4.26 -0.82 0.97
CA LYS A 78 -5.00 0.35 1.45
C LYS A 78 -4.06 1.45 1.95
N GLY A 79 -2.96 1.10 2.62
CA GLY A 79 -1.94 2.05 3.05
C GLY A 79 -1.26 2.77 1.89
N THR A 80 -0.93 2.03 0.81
CA THR A 80 -0.34 2.62 -0.40
C THR A 80 -1.33 3.54 -1.11
N PHE A 81 -2.60 3.13 -1.24
CA PHE A 81 -3.64 3.96 -1.86
C PHE A 81 -3.84 5.29 -1.11
N LEU A 82 -3.95 5.26 0.22
CA LEU A 82 -4.08 6.46 1.05
C LEU A 82 -2.85 7.38 0.90
N THR A 83 -1.66 6.78 0.90
CA THR A 83 -0.39 7.52 0.72
C THR A 83 -0.32 8.17 -0.65
N ALA A 84 -0.66 7.45 -1.72
CA ALA A 84 -0.66 7.97 -3.09
C ALA A 84 -1.63 9.15 -3.23
N LYS A 85 -2.85 9.02 -2.70
CA LYS A 85 -3.83 10.12 -2.67
C LYS A 85 -3.30 11.36 -1.94
N ARG A 86 -2.51 11.20 -0.88
CA ARG A 86 -1.88 12.32 -0.18
C ARG A 86 -0.71 12.92 -0.98
N LEU A 87 0.12 12.10 -1.61
CA LEU A 87 1.22 12.57 -2.45
C LEU A 87 0.73 13.46 -3.61
N LEU A 88 -0.37 13.08 -4.26
CA LEU A 88 -1.00 13.90 -5.31
C LEU A 88 -1.43 15.29 -4.82
N ARG A 89 -1.73 15.44 -3.53
CA ARG A 89 -2.07 16.72 -2.90
C ARG A 89 -0.84 17.44 -2.34
N CYS A 90 0.34 16.83 -2.31
CA CYS A 90 1.56 17.44 -1.80
C CYS A 90 2.20 18.33 -2.88
N THR A 91 1.53 19.43 -3.22
CA THR A 91 1.96 20.41 -4.23
C THR A 91 2.30 21.75 -3.58
N PRO A 92 2.93 22.69 -4.30
CA PRO A 92 3.21 24.04 -3.80
C PRO A 92 1.96 24.86 -3.40
N LEU A 93 0.76 24.41 -3.79
CA LEU A 93 -0.51 25.03 -3.41
C LEU A 93 -0.96 24.64 -2.01
N THR A 94 -0.43 23.54 -1.47
CA THR A 94 -0.77 23.09 -0.12
C THR A 94 0.01 23.91 0.91
N PRO A 95 -0.65 24.46 1.95
CA PRO A 95 0.05 25.18 3.01
C PRO A 95 1.08 24.30 3.70
N LYS A 96 2.30 24.82 3.91
CA LYS A 96 3.34 24.08 4.63
C LYS A 96 2.91 23.92 6.10
N GLY A 97 3.03 22.71 6.64
CA GLY A 97 2.57 22.37 7.98
C GLY A 97 1.12 21.88 8.06
N THR A 98 0.44 21.64 6.94
CA THR A 98 -0.92 21.08 6.94
C THR A 98 -0.93 19.73 7.67
N VAL A 99 -1.78 19.58 8.68
CA VAL A 99 -1.89 18.36 9.49
C VAL A 99 -2.85 17.38 8.80
N ASP A 100 -2.40 16.16 8.56
CA ASP A 100 -3.24 15.05 8.05
C ASP A 100 -2.69 13.73 8.63
N LEU A 101 -3.55 12.88 9.17
CA LEU A 101 -3.19 11.68 9.94
C LEU A 101 -3.92 10.44 9.35
N PRO A 102 -3.27 9.26 9.32
CA PRO A 102 -3.82 8.06 8.71
C PRO A 102 -4.83 7.30 9.59
#